data_AF-K2AJ81-F1
#
_entry.id   AF-K2AJ81-F1
#
_cell.length_a   1.000
_cell.length_b   1.000
_cell.length_c   1.000
_cell.angle_alpha   90.00
_cell.angle_beta   90.00
_cell.angle_gamma   90.00
#
_symmetry.space_group_name_H-M   'P 1'
#
loop_
_entity.id
_entity.type
_entity.pdbx_description
1 polymer ?
#
loop_
_entity_poly.entity_id
_entity_poly.type
_entity_poly.pdbx_seq_one_letter_code
_entity_poly.pdbx_strand_id
1 'polypeptide(L)'
;GPYVKHGAVYANIPDVEEVFTIGMNRAVEVLAQKLAGRRGATVAEPLRNLGDHPDGGPVQVMPGKYGPYVKWAKVNATLPKELTPEAVTLEEALALIAEKAGKSGKKAPAKKAAPKKAAPKAEKPTAEKKPGAKKPAAKKAAAKKPAVKKNAAE
;
A
#
# COMPACT_ATOMS: atom_id res chain seq x y z
N GLY A 1 3.26 14.39 -1.07
CA GLY A 1 2.04 15.15 -1.40
C GLY A 1 1.38 15.58 -0.12
N PRO A 2 0.63 16.69 -0.14
CA PRO A 2 -0.21 17.10 0.99
C PRO A 2 -1.23 16.02 1.35
N TYR A 3 -1.60 15.91 2.63
CA TYR A 3 -2.50 14.86 3.09
C TYR A 3 -3.35 15.29 4.29
N VAL A 4 -4.53 14.68 4.43
CA VAL A 4 -5.37 14.73 5.62
C VAL A 4 -5.15 13.45 6.42
N LYS A 5 -4.98 13.55 7.74
CA LYS A 5 -4.84 12.39 8.63
C LYS A 5 -5.82 12.50 9.80
N HIS A 6 -6.51 11.40 10.07
CA HIS A 6 -7.36 11.24 11.23
C HIS A 6 -7.11 9.85 11.85
N GLY A 7 -6.55 9.82 13.06
CA GLY A 7 -6.13 8.58 13.73
C GLY A 7 -5.14 7.76 12.88
N ALA A 8 -5.53 6.52 12.55
CA ALA A 8 -4.74 5.61 11.72
C ALA A 8 -5.00 5.76 10.21
N VAL A 9 -5.98 6.57 9.80
CA VAL A 9 -6.35 6.78 8.40
C VAL A 9 -5.70 8.05 7.89
N TYR A 10 -5.06 7.97 6.74
CA TYR A 10 -4.53 9.12 6.02
C TYR A 10 -4.96 9.06 4.56
N ALA A 11 -5.29 10.20 3.98
CA ALA A 11 -5.70 10.35 2.59
C ALA A 11 -4.91 11.49 1.94
N ASN A 12 -4.38 11.23 0.74
CA ASN A 12 -3.58 12.19 -0.01
C ASN A 12 -4.51 13.21 -0.68
N ILE A 13 -4.15 14.48 -0.59
CA ILE A 13 -4.79 15.57 -1.31
C ILE A 13 -4.07 15.70 -2.67
N PRO A 14 -4.78 15.65 -3.81
CA PRO A 14 -4.15 15.69 -5.12
C PRO A 14 -3.60 17.08 -5.46
N ASP A 15 -4.28 18.14 -5.00
CA ASP A 15 -3.91 19.52 -5.26
C ASP A 15 -3.21 20.16 -4.05
N VAL A 16 -2.23 21.03 -4.31
CA VAL A 16 -1.45 21.70 -3.27
C VAL A 16 -2.20 22.89 -2.69
N GLU A 17 -2.98 23.61 -3.51
CA GLU A 17 -3.78 24.76 -3.07
C GLU A 17 -4.93 24.35 -2.14
N GLU A 18 -5.46 23.14 -2.31
CA GLU A 18 -6.50 22.57 -1.45
C GLU A 18 -6.06 22.50 0.02
N VAL A 19 -4.76 22.44 0.33
CA VAL A 19 -4.26 22.49 1.73
C VAL A 19 -4.68 23.75 2.47
N PHE A 20 -4.74 24.88 1.76
CA PHE A 20 -5.04 26.18 2.37
C PHE A 20 -6.54 26.45 2.48
N THR A 21 -7.38 25.69 1.75
CA THR A 21 -8.81 25.94 1.62
C THR A 21 -9.68 24.77 2.12
N ILE A 22 -9.09 23.62 2.41
CA ILE A 22 -9.82 22.42 2.82
C ILE A 22 -10.55 22.62 4.15
N GLY A 23 -11.88 22.50 4.10
CA GLY A 23 -12.75 22.49 5.28
C GLY A 23 -13.01 21.10 5.84
N MET A 24 -13.70 21.03 6.99
CA MET A 24 -14.05 19.78 7.68
C MET A 24 -14.77 18.78 6.76
N ASN A 25 -15.79 19.24 6.03
CA ASN A 25 -16.60 18.38 5.16
C ASN A 25 -15.74 17.71 4.08
N ARG A 26 -14.88 18.51 3.43
CA ARG A 26 -13.97 18.03 2.41
C ARG A 26 -12.92 17.08 2.97
N ALA A 27 -12.38 17.38 4.15
CA ALA A 27 -11.44 16.49 4.84
C ALA A 27 -12.07 15.12 5.16
N VAL A 28 -13.32 15.10 5.61
CA VAL A 28 -14.07 13.86 5.87
C VAL A 28 -14.33 13.09 4.57
N GLU A 29 -14.71 13.76 3.49
CA GLU A 29 -14.88 13.13 2.17
C GLU A 29 -13.60 12.45 1.68
N VAL A 30 -12.46 13.15 1.74
CA VAL A 30 -11.17 12.63 1.25
C VAL A 30 -10.73 11.41 2.08
N LEU A 31 -10.97 11.44 3.39
CA LEU A 31 -10.75 10.30 4.27
C LEU A 31 -11.72 9.14 3.97
N ALA A 32 -13.00 9.44 3.73
CA ALA A 32 -14.02 8.44 3.40
C ALA A 32 -13.75 7.77 2.06
N GLN A 33 -13.35 8.52 1.03
CA GLN A 33 -12.94 8.00 -0.28
C GLN A 33 -11.75 7.05 -0.13
N LYS A 34 -10.76 7.40 0.69
CA LYS A 34 -9.60 6.53 0.94
C LYS A 34 -9.99 5.25 1.69
N LEU A 35 -10.90 5.36 2.66
CA LEU A 35 -11.42 4.22 3.41
C LEU A 35 -12.26 3.31 2.50
N ALA A 36 -13.12 3.89 1.65
CA ALA A 36 -13.88 3.18 0.63
C ALA A 36 -12.97 2.48 -0.37
N GLY A 37 -11.90 3.13 -0.85
CA GLY A 37 -10.92 2.49 -1.74
C GLY A 37 -10.04 1.43 -1.04
N ARG A 38 -9.87 1.49 0.29
CA ARG A 38 -9.21 0.42 1.06
C ARG A 38 -10.11 -0.79 1.28
N ARG A 39 -11.42 -0.58 1.40
CA ARG A 39 -12.41 -1.62 1.69
C ARG A 39 -13.15 -2.10 0.45
N GLY A 40 -13.02 -1.36 -0.64
CA GLY A 40 -13.51 -1.65 -1.97
C GLY A 40 -12.32 -1.70 -2.93
N ALA A 41 -11.65 -2.85 -2.95
CA ALA A 41 -11.50 -3.47 -4.27
C ALA A 41 -12.93 -3.54 -4.78
N THR A 42 -13.28 -2.67 -5.73
CA THR A 42 -14.58 -2.65 -6.39
C THR A 42 -14.98 -4.10 -6.56
N VAL A 43 -16.08 -4.52 -5.92
CA VAL A 43 -16.64 -5.85 -6.13
C VAL A 43 -17.03 -5.83 -7.59
N ALA A 44 -16.09 -6.22 -8.43
CA ALA A 44 -16.20 -6.08 -9.86
C ALA A 44 -17.43 -6.91 -10.22
N GLU A 45 -18.44 -6.24 -10.78
CA GLU A 45 -19.68 -6.91 -11.11
C GLU A 45 -19.35 -8.14 -11.99
N PRO A 46 -19.95 -9.30 -11.71
CA PRO A 46 -19.72 -10.48 -12.52
C PRO A 46 -20.00 -10.16 -13.98
N LEU A 47 -19.03 -10.42 -14.86
CA LEU A 47 -19.17 -10.28 -16.30
C LEU A 47 -20.25 -11.24 -16.82
N ARG A 48 -20.32 -12.44 -16.24
CA ARG A 48 -21.31 -13.46 -16.62
C ARG A 48 -21.49 -14.49 -15.52
N ASN A 49 -22.73 -14.89 -15.25
CA ASN A 49 -23.04 -16.07 -14.44
C ASN A 49 -23.24 -17.26 -15.38
N LEU A 50 -22.43 -18.31 -15.22
CA LEU A 50 -22.44 -19.48 -16.10
C LEU A 50 -23.39 -20.58 -15.60
N GLY A 51 -23.88 -20.50 -14.36
CA GLY A 51 -24.77 -21.47 -13.74
C GLY A 51 -24.13 -22.15 -12.54
N ASP A 52 -24.64 -23.32 -12.15
CA ASP A 52 -24.11 -24.10 -11.03
C ASP A 52 -23.14 -25.18 -11.49
N HIS A 53 -22.10 -25.41 -10.70
CA HIS A 53 -21.16 -26.51 -10.90
C HIS A 53 -21.83 -27.85 -10.54
N PRO A 54 -21.48 -28.98 -11.18
CA PRO A 54 -22.00 -30.30 -10.82
C PRO A 54 -21.72 -30.68 -9.34
N ASP A 55 -20.58 -30.24 -8.80
CA ASP A 55 -20.23 -30.38 -7.37
C ASP A 55 -20.88 -29.31 -6.45
N GLY A 56 -21.77 -28.47 -6.99
CA GLY A 56 -22.55 -27.46 -6.28
C GLY A 56 -21.94 -26.06 -6.25
N GLY A 57 -22.81 -25.05 -6.26
CA GLY A 57 -22.48 -23.63 -6.12
C GLY A 57 -22.26 -22.89 -7.45
N PRO A 58 -22.43 -21.56 -7.45
CA PRO A 58 -22.46 -20.77 -8.67
C PRO A 58 -21.07 -20.57 -9.26
N VAL A 59 -20.99 -20.69 -10.58
CA VAL A 59 -19.83 -20.41 -11.42
C VAL A 59 -20.02 -19.04 -12.06
N GLN A 60 -19.11 -18.11 -11.77
CA GLN A 60 -19.19 -16.72 -12.23
C GLN A 60 -17.89 -16.29 -12.89
N VAL A 61 -17.99 -15.56 -14.00
CA VAL A 61 -16.86 -14.90 -14.65
C VAL A 61 -16.74 -13.50 -14.06
N MET A 62 -15.57 -13.17 -13.50
CA MET A 62 -15.30 -11.88 -12.86
C MET A 62 -14.14 -11.16 -13.55
N PRO A 63 -14.15 -9.80 -13.59
CA PRO A 63 -12.97 -9.04 -14.00
C PRO A 63 -11.85 -9.15 -12.97
N GLY A 64 -10.62 -9.39 -13.41
CA GLY A 64 -9.45 -9.47 -12.54
C GLY A 64 -8.25 -8.69 -13.08
N LYS A 65 -7.28 -8.38 -12.20
CA LYS A 65 -6.05 -7.65 -12.54
C LYS A 65 -5.25 -8.30 -13.67
N TYR A 66 -5.29 -9.63 -13.77
CA TYR A 66 -4.56 -10.42 -14.76
C TYR A 66 -5.40 -10.81 -15.99
N GLY A 67 -6.64 -10.33 -16.06
CA GLY A 67 -7.64 -10.73 -17.04
C GLY A 67 -8.89 -11.33 -16.38
N PRO A 68 -9.95 -11.60 -17.17
CA PRO A 68 -11.14 -12.28 -16.69
C PRO A 68 -10.80 -13.64 -16.08
N TYR A 69 -11.53 -14.03 -15.03
CA TYR A 69 -11.37 -15.33 -14.40
C TYR A 69 -12.72 -15.94 -14.03
N VAL A 70 -12.81 -17.26 -14.09
CA VAL A 70 -13.91 -18.03 -13.53
C VAL A 70 -13.67 -18.20 -12.03
N LYS A 71 -14.69 -17.91 -11.24
CA LYS A 71 -14.75 -18.12 -9.81
C LYS A 71 -15.77 -19.20 -9.50
N TRP A 72 -15.33 -20.23 -8.80
CA TRP A 72 -16.20 -21.24 -8.21
C TRP A 72 -15.72 -21.54 -6.79
N ALA A 73 -16.56 -21.22 -5.79
CA ALA A 73 -16.23 -21.30 -4.38
C ALA A 73 -14.85 -20.68 -4.04
N LYS A 74 -13.85 -21.51 -3.72
CA LYS A 74 -12.47 -21.10 -3.41
C LYS A 74 -11.51 -21.18 -4.61
N VAL A 75 -11.93 -21.83 -5.68
CA VAL A 75 -11.13 -22.02 -6.89
C VAL A 75 -11.32 -20.82 -7.81
N ASN A 76 -10.21 -20.28 -8.28
CA ASN A 76 -10.19 -19.18 -9.26
C ASN A 76 -9.35 -19.63 -10.46
N ALA A 77 -9.96 -19.68 -11.63
CA ALA A 77 -9.32 -20.09 -12.88
C ALA A 77 -9.30 -18.93 -13.88
N THR A 78 -8.12 -18.40 -14.18
CA THR A 78 -7.95 -17.33 -15.17
C THR A 78 -8.30 -17.84 -16.57
N LEU A 79 -9.09 -17.08 -17.32
CA LEU A 79 -9.38 -17.39 -18.71
C LEU A 79 -8.13 -17.15 -19.58
N PRO A 80 -7.89 -17.99 -20.61
CA PRO A 80 -6.93 -17.68 -21.66
C PRO A 80 -7.25 -16.33 -22.31
N LYS A 81 -6.22 -15.62 -22.78
CA LYS A 81 -6.39 -14.29 -23.41
C LYS A 81 -7.17 -14.33 -24.73
N GLU A 82 -7.15 -15.48 -25.39
CA GLU A 82 -7.88 -15.73 -26.63
C GLU A 82 -9.38 -15.95 -26.39
N LEU A 83 -9.77 -16.28 -25.16
CA LEU A 83 -11.15 -16.60 -24.81
C LEU A 83 -11.82 -15.39 -24.18
N THR A 84 -12.84 -14.86 -24.86
CA THR A 84 -13.60 -13.71 -24.35
C THR A 84 -14.52 -14.15 -23.20
N PRO A 85 -14.73 -13.29 -22.19
CA PRO A 85 -15.59 -13.61 -21.05
C PRO A 85 -17.05 -13.91 -21.44
N GLU A 86 -17.47 -13.49 -22.63
CA GLU A 86 -18.82 -13.67 -23.17
C GLU A 86 -18.99 -15.01 -23.90
N ALA A 87 -17.93 -15.53 -24.51
CA ALA A 87 -17.96 -16.79 -25.26
C ALA A 87 -17.75 -18.03 -24.38
N VAL A 88 -17.36 -17.85 -23.10
CA VAL A 88 -17.08 -18.98 -22.21
C VAL A 88 -18.35 -19.76 -21.92
N THR A 89 -18.28 -21.05 -22.19
CA THR A 89 -19.33 -22.00 -21.86
C THR A 89 -19.10 -22.61 -20.47
N LEU A 90 -20.16 -23.18 -19.89
CA LEU A 90 -20.05 -23.87 -18.61
C LEU A 90 -19.03 -25.02 -18.68
N GLU A 91 -19.02 -25.80 -19.76
CA GLU A 91 -18.11 -26.95 -19.93
C GLU A 91 -16.63 -26.56 -19.91
N GLU A 92 -16.27 -25.50 -20.63
CA GLU A 92 -14.90 -24.97 -20.64
C GLU A 92 -14.50 -24.42 -19.27
N ALA A 93 -15.43 -23.75 -18.60
CA ALA A 93 -15.23 -23.26 -17.24
C ALA A 93 -14.97 -24.42 -16.25
N LEU A 94 -15.72 -25.53 -16.36
CA LEU A 94 -15.50 -26.74 -15.56
C LEU A 94 -14.12 -27.33 -15.80
N ALA A 95 -13.68 -27.45 -17.05
CA ALA A 95 -12.35 -27.96 -17.38
C ALA A 95 -11.23 -27.09 -16.76
N LEU A 96 -11.34 -25.77 -16.89
CA LEU A 96 -10.39 -24.82 -16.29
C LEU A 96 -10.39 -24.86 -14.76
N ILE A 97 -11.57 -25.03 -14.15
CA ILE A 97 -11.72 -25.19 -12.70
C ILE A 97 -11.07 -26.50 -12.24
N ALA A 98 -11.33 -27.63 -12.91
CA ALA A 98 -10.76 -28.93 -12.55
C ALA A 98 -9.22 -28.91 -12.62
N GLU A 99 -8.65 -28.34 -13.69
CA GLU A 99 -7.21 -28.17 -13.81
C GLU A 99 -6.60 -27.33 -12.68
N LYS A 100 -7.28 -26.24 -12.31
CA LYS A 100 -6.81 -25.32 -11.27
C LYS A 100 -7.05 -25.88 -9.88
N ALA A 101 -8.15 -26.59 -9.64
CA ALA A 101 -8.42 -27.28 -8.39
C ALA A 101 -7.31 -28.28 -8.09
N GLY A 102 -6.92 -29.10 -9.07
CA GLY A 102 -5.79 -30.03 -8.96
C GLY A 102 -4.43 -29.35 -8.71
N LYS A 103 -4.22 -28.13 -9.21
CA LYS A 103 -2.99 -27.35 -9.02
C LYS A 103 -3.01 -26.47 -7.76
N SER A 104 -4.18 -26.14 -7.22
CA SER A 104 -4.37 -25.18 -6.12
C SER A 104 -3.98 -25.70 -4.74
N GLY A 105 -3.77 -27.02 -4.60
CA GLY A 105 -3.28 -27.64 -3.37
C GLY A 105 -1.79 -27.43 -3.05
N LYS A 106 -1.00 -26.82 -3.95
CA LYS A 106 0.48 -26.88 -3.87
C LYS A 106 1.21 -25.54 -3.73
N LYS A 107 0.60 -24.53 -3.12
CA LYS A 107 1.35 -23.40 -2.53
C LYS A 107 0.89 -23.14 -1.11
N ALA A 108 1.33 -24.00 -0.20
CA ALA A 108 1.48 -23.60 1.19
C ALA A 108 2.32 -22.31 1.22
N PRO A 109 1.91 -21.25 1.93
CA PRO A 109 2.77 -20.09 2.11
C PRO A 109 4.03 -20.59 2.80
N ALA A 110 5.17 -20.48 2.11
CA ALA A 110 6.46 -20.66 2.75
C ALA A 110 6.50 -19.67 3.92
N LYS A 111 6.33 -20.22 5.13
CA LYS A 111 6.41 -19.52 6.40
C LYS A 111 7.86 -19.06 6.49
N LYS A 112 8.17 -17.88 5.92
CA LYS A 112 9.46 -17.22 6.09
C LYS A 112 9.63 -17.03 7.59
N ALA A 113 10.58 -17.78 8.13
CA ALA A 113 10.96 -17.74 9.53
C ALA A 113 11.23 -16.29 9.94
N ALA A 114 10.61 -15.88 11.05
CA ALA A 114 10.95 -14.64 11.71
C ALA A 114 12.47 -14.62 11.99
N PRO A 115 13.20 -13.53 11.68
CA PRO A 115 14.58 -13.42 12.09
C PRO A 115 14.63 -13.49 13.62
N LYS A 116 15.40 -14.46 14.13
CA LYS A 116 15.65 -14.65 15.56
C LYS A 116 16.07 -13.31 16.17
N LYS A 117 15.22 -12.82 17.06
CA LYS A 117 15.51 -11.77 18.04
C LYS A 117 16.75 -12.21 18.83
N ALA A 118 17.87 -11.52 18.65
CA ALA A 118 19.01 -11.68 19.53
C ALA A 118 18.59 -11.27 20.94
N ALA A 119 18.70 -12.22 21.88
CA ALA A 119 18.43 -12.01 23.29
C ALA A 119 19.48 -11.06 23.91
N PRO A 120 19.11 -10.29 24.95
CA PRO A 120 19.96 -9.28 25.57
C PRO A 120 21.03 -9.97 26.43
N LYS A 121 22.29 -9.51 26.35
CA LYS A 121 23.32 -9.92 27.31
C LYS A 121 23.32 -8.92 28.47
N ALA A 122 23.21 -9.49 29.66
CA ALA A 122 22.98 -8.84 30.93
C ALA A 122 24.09 -7.86 31.39
N GLU A 123 23.63 -6.87 32.16
CA GLU A 123 24.28 -6.09 33.24
C GLU A 123 25.35 -6.90 34.03
N LYS A 124 26.44 -6.37 34.63
CA LYS A 124 26.74 -5.20 35.50
C LYS A 124 28.28 -5.25 35.82
N PRO A 125 28.95 -4.35 36.60
CA PRO A 125 28.44 -3.26 37.44
C PRO A 125 29.17 -1.89 37.37
N THR A 126 28.45 -0.93 37.94
CA THR A 126 28.76 0.36 38.58
C THR A 126 30.22 0.79 38.84
N ALA A 127 30.53 2.05 38.51
CA ALA A 127 31.35 2.93 39.35
C ALA A 127 30.93 4.40 39.16
N GLU A 128 30.56 5.03 40.27
CA GLU A 128 30.18 6.44 40.40
C GLU A 128 31.39 7.38 40.21
N LYS A 129 31.17 8.56 39.60
CA LYS A 129 31.46 9.87 40.24
C LYS A 129 31.04 11.06 39.37
N LYS A 130 30.60 12.09 40.10
CA LYS A 130 29.90 13.32 39.72
C LYS A 130 30.93 14.47 39.46
N PRO A 131 30.56 15.78 39.40
CA PRO A 131 30.60 16.65 38.23
C PRO A 131 31.65 17.80 38.27
N GLY A 132 31.81 18.52 37.17
CA GLY A 132 32.48 19.84 37.08
C GLY A 132 33.82 19.79 36.30
N ALA A 133 34.31 20.84 35.63
CA ALA A 133 33.85 22.20 35.39
C ALA A 133 34.77 22.83 34.31
N LYS A 134 34.29 23.88 33.65
CA LYS A 134 35.04 25.05 33.12
C LYS A 134 36.00 24.90 31.90
N LYS A 135 35.58 25.61 30.83
CA LYS A 135 36.30 26.42 29.81
C LYS A 135 37.75 26.84 30.15
N PRO A 136 38.63 27.13 29.16
CA PRO A 136 38.56 28.38 28.37
C PRO A 136 38.87 28.18 26.85
N ALA A 137 38.12 28.76 25.91
CA ALA A 137 38.41 30.03 25.21
C ALA A 137 39.90 30.32 24.91
N ALA A 138 40.29 30.27 23.62
CA ALA A 138 41.37 31.08 23.06
C ALA A 138 40.86 31.76 21.76
N LYS A 139 40.91 33.08 21.77
CA LYS A 139 40.61 34.03 20.69
C LYS A 139 41.81 34.19 19.75
N LYS A 140 41.53 34.83 18.59
CA LYS A 140 42.25 35.96 17.94
C LYS A 140 42.55 35.63 16.46
N ALA A 141 42.36 36.47 15.43
CA ALA A 141 41.86 37.83 15.18
C ALA A 141 41.60 37.93 13.65
N ALA A 142 40.50 38.51 13.15
CA ALA A 142 40.25 39.93 12.80
C ALA A 142 40.72 40.38 11.39
N ALA A 143 39.92 41.31 10.81
CA ALA A 143 40.09 42.10 9.58
C ALA A 143 39.58 41.44 8.27
N LYS A 144 38.82 42.09 7.37
CA LYS A 144 38.29 43.46 7.23
C LYS A 144 37.18 43.42 6.17
N LYS A 145 36.11 44.21 6.36
CA LYS A 145 35.19 44.69 5.31
C LYS A 145 35.87 45.87 4.59
N PRO A 146 35.58 46.10 3.30
CA PRO A 146 35.00 47.39 2.87
C PRO A 146 33.79 47.15 1.95
N ALA A 147 32.65 47.82 2.14
CA ALA A 147 32.31 49.21 1.82
C ALA A 147 31.86 49.40 0.36
N VAL A 148 30.69 50.03 0.24
CA VAL A 148 29.86 50.32 -0.92
C VAL A 148 30.54 51.29 -1.92
N LYS A 149 30.32 51.09 -3.23
CA LYS A 149 30.25 52.18 -4.20
C LYS A 149 29.10 51.97 -5.19
N LYS A 150 28.22 52.98 -5.24
CA LYS A 150 27.35 53.34 -6.38
C LYS A 150 28.21 53.49 -7.65
N ASN A 151 27.63 53.17 -8.81
CA ASN A 151 27.62 54.06 -9.97
C ASN A 151 26.42 53.72 -10.87
N ALA A 152 25.85 54.78 -11.43
CA ALA A 152 24.76 54.81 -12.40
C ALA A 152 25.33 55.03 -13.83
N ALA A 153 24.45 54.95 -14.84
CA ALA A 153 24.64 55.03 -16.30
C ALA A 153 25.27 53.76 -16.90
N GLU A 154 24.69 53.14 -17.91
CA GLU A 154 24.07 53.67 -19.15
C GLU A 154 22.67 53.12 -19.42
#